data_AF-A0A831M696-F1
#
_entry.id   AF-A0A831M696-F1
#
_cell.length_a   1.000
_cell.length_b   1.000
_cell.length_c   1.000
_cell.angle_alpha   90.00
_cell.angle_beta   90.00
_cell.angle_gamma   90.00
#
_symmetry.space_group_name_H-M   'P 1'
#
loop_
_entity.id
_entity.type
_entity.pdbx_description
1 polymer ?
#
loop_
_entity_poly.entity_id
_entity_poly.type
_entity_poly.pdbx_seq_one_letter_code
_entity_poly.pdbx_strand_id
1 'polypeptide(L)'
;MLSPKNSPRGKLMSQYVCVRIIRMDDVDIAHFEYDRNNPLYFFLMNADEQIYTRYGGRDSAAVDSYLNLDSLELALKKGLELHDQWKQGKLKAAPRPAPKFPREYPLLVERTFAKNQCVECHLIGDFQNIHRQLDGTLDKKKHLWRSPDFKLIGITLDVPKGLVVKEATGPAAEAGMLPGDTIRAWNGATVWTFGDAQYAYDMLDRNARQVKVRVERAGAEKELTIALPIRWWLTDVRWRQSSVDPRVYFDDRPLTDDEKRQHGLPPEGFASMVRRVADMAKLMKTHELAVGDIIVAVNGVDRDPDVHTAELYIRLRKNPGDTLELDVLRNGQRLKLPLRTLQMSFRK
;
A
#
# COMPACT_ATOMS: atom_id res chain seq x y z
N MET A 1 -0.73 -22.24 -22.74
CA MET A 1 -0.85 -22.23 -21.26
C MET A 1 0.49 -21.82 -20.68
N LEU A 2 0.52 -20.83 -19.77
CA LEU A 2 1.74 -20.31 -19.14
C LEU A 2 2.48 -21.34 -18.25
N SER A 3 1.97 -22.56 -18.15
CA SER A 3 2.61 -23.68 -17.46
C SER A 3 2.23 -24.98 -18.19
N PRO A 4 3.19 -25.69 -18.82
CA PRO A 4 2.92 -26.99 -19.43
C PRO A 4 2.30 -27.93 -18.39
N LYS A 5 1.30 -28.73 -18.76
CA LYS A 5 0.60 -29.65 -17.84
C LYS A 5 1.56 -30.59 -17.09
N ASN A 6 2.66 -30.98 -17.74
CA ASN A 6 3.64 -31.91 -17.17
C ASN A 6 4.69 -31.25 -16.25
N SER A 7 4.73 -29.91 -16.19
CA SER A 7 5.60 -29.18 -15.25
C SER A 7 5.15 -29.37 -13.80
N PRO A 8 6.03 -29.19 -12.79
CA PRO A 8 5.63 -29.22 -11.38
C PRO A 8 4.40 -28.34 -11.07
N ARG A 9 4.41 -27.09 -11.55
CA ARG A 9 3.26 -26.18 -11.44
C ARG A 9 2.02 -26.66 -12.19
N GLY A 10 2.19 -27.19 -13.41
CA GLY A 10 1.08 -27.72 -14.20
C GLY A 10 0.32 -28.84 -13.47
N LYS A 11 1.06 -29.75 -12.81
CA LYS A 11 0.50 -30.82 -11.98
C LYS A 11 -0.20 -30.32 -10.72
N LEU A 12 0.28 -29.22 -10.14
CA LEU A 12 -0.43 -28.56 -9.04
C LEU A 12 -1.72 -27.92 -9.54
N MET A 13 -1.65 -27.09 -10.58
CA MET A 13 -2.78 -26.38 -11.16
C MET A 13 -3.87 -27.32 -11.69
N SER A 14 -3.53 -28.52 -12.17
CA SER A 14 -4.53 -29.50 -12.62
C SER A 14 -5.42 -30.06 -11.50
N GLN A 15 -5.04 -29.84 -10.23
CA GLN A 15 -5.85 -30.19 -9.07
C GLN A 15 -6.80 -29.06 -8.65
N TYR A 16 -6.70 -27.89 -9.29
CA TYR A 16 -7.56 -26.74 -9.05
C TYR A 16 -8.55 -26.54 -10.19
N VAL A 17 -9.74 -26.08 -9.85
CA VAL A 17 -10.62 -25.41 -10.82
C VAL A 17 -10.08 -23.99 -11.04
N CYS A 18 -9.37 -23.79 -12.15
CA CYS A 18 -8.75 -22.50 -12.45
C CYS A 18 -9.77 -21.55 -13.11
N VAL A 19 -10.10 -20.46 -12.42
CA VAL A 19 -10.98 -19.39 -12.93
C VAL A 19 -10.19 -18.11 -13.12
N ARG A 20 -10.43 -17.40 -14.23
CA ARG A 20 -9.84 -16.08 -14.50
C ARG A 20 -10.93 -15.03 -14.52
N ILE A 21 -10.84 -14.08 -13.60
CA ILE A 21 -11.70 -12.89 -13.56
C ILE A 21 -10.96 -11.76 -14.27
N ILE A 22 -11.56 -11.21 -15.34
CA ILE A 22 -11.03 -10.08 -16.10
C ILE A 22 -11.94 -8.85 -16.05
N ARG A 23 -13.09 -8.99 -15.38
CA ARG A 23 -14.14 -7.99 -15.22
C ARG A 23 -14.60 -8.03 -13.78
N MET A 24 -14.61 -6.89 -13.12
CA MET A 24 -14.95 -6.83 -11.69
C MET A 24 -16.44 -6.59 -11.44
N ASP A 25 -17.24 -6.41 -12.50
CA ASP A 25 -18.63 -5.93 -12.49
C ASP A 25 -19.50 -6.50 -11.36
N ASP A 26 -19.47 -7.81 -11.16
CA ASP A 26 -20.31 -8.53 -10.18
C ASP A 26 -19.46 -9.31 -9.15
N VAL A 27 -18.20 -8.93 -8.97
CA VAL A 27 -17.31 -9.52 -7.95
C VAL A 27 -17.67 -8.95 -6.58
N ASP A 28 -17.80 -9.82 -5.58
CA ASP A 28 -17.90 -9.40 -4.18
C ASP A 28 -16.56 -8.81 -3.71
N ILE A 29 -16.47 -7.48 -3.76
CA ILE A 29 -15.26 -6.73 -3.42
C ILE A 29 -15.01 -6.67 -1.91
N ALA A 30 -16.00 -6.97 -1.07
CA ALA A 30 -15.78 -7.12 0.37
C ALA A 30 -15.07 -8.44 0.69
N HIS A 31 -15.43 -9.51 -0.03
CA HIS A 31 -14.82 -10.82 0.16
C HIS A 31 -13.42 -10.91 -0.46
N PHE A 32 -13.28 -10.52 -1.73
CA PHE A 32 -12.01 -10.52 -2.46
C PHE A 32 -11.25 -9.22 -2.27
N GLU A 33 -10.83 -8.93 -1.03
CA GLU A 33 -10.12 -7.70 -0.74
C GLU A 33 -8.60 -7.83 -0.86
N TYR A 34 -8.03 -6.88 -1.60
CA TYR A 34 -6.61 -6.72 -1.89
C TYR A 34 -6.37 -5.29 -2.41
N ASP A 35 -5.12 -4.91 -2.59
CA ASP A 35 -4.81 -3.62 -3.18
C ASP A 35 -5.19 -3.53 -4.65
N ARG A 36 -6.25 -2.77 -4.94
CA ARG A 36 -6.85 -2.64 -6.27
C ARG A 36 -5.95 -1.99 -7.32
N ASN A 37 -4.81 -1.40 -6.93
CA ASN A 37 -3.84 -0.87 -7.87
C ASN A 37 -2.81 -1.94 -8.31
N ASN A 38 -2.81 -3.12 -7.69
CA ASN A 38 -1.94 -4.22 -8.10
C ASN A 38 -2.53 -4.94 -9.32
N PRO A 39 -1.70 -5.32 -10.30
CA PRO A 39 -2.17 -5.84 -11.58
C PRO A 39 -2.75 -7.25 -11.50
N LEU A 40 -2.33 -8.05 -10.52
CA LEU A 40 -2.68 -9.46 -10.43
C LEU A 40 -2.66 -9.98 -8.99
N TYR A 41 -3.71 -10.70 -8.62
CA TYR A 41 -3.77 -11.55 -7.43
C TYR A 41 -4.37 -12.90 -7.80
N PHE A 42 -3.97 -13.93 -7.05
CA PHE A 42 -4.55 -15.26 -7.07
C PHE A 42 -5.16 -15.52 -5.70
N PHE A 43 -6.39 -16.02 -5.68
CA PHE A 43 -7.05 -16.46 -4.46
C PHE A 43 -7.19 -17.97 -4.54
N LEU A 44 -6.64 -18.68 -3.56
CA LEU A 44 -6.82 -20.12 -3.43
C LEU A 44 -7.92 -20.32 -2.38
N MET A 45 -8.99 -20.99 -2.76
CA MET A 45 -10.21 -21.06 -1.94
C MET A 45 -11.00 -22.35 -2.19
N ASN A 46 -11.99 -22.63 -1.35
CA ASN A 46 -12.93 -23.74 -1.52
C ASN A 46 -14.32 -23.27 -2.00
N ALA A 47 -15.23 -24.23 -2.13
CA ALA A 47 -16.60 -24.02 -2.59
C ALA A 47 -17.49 -23.26 -1.58
N ASP A 48 -17.13 -23.26 -0.29
CA ASP A 48 -17.78 -22.43 0.76
C ASP A 48 -17.24 -20.99 0.77
N GLU A 49 -16.47 -20.64 -0.26
CA GLU A 49 -15.77 -19.37 -0.41
C GLU A 49 -14.79 -19.06 0.72
N GLN A 50 -14.26 -20.07 1.42
CA GLN A 50 -13.17 -19.84 2.35
C GLN A 50 -11.87 -19.60 1.58
N ILE A 51 -11.35 -18.37 1.64
CA ILE A 51 -10.03 -18.02 1.10
C ILE A 51 -8.95 -18.64 2.00
N TYR A 52 -8.18 -19.55 1.44
CA TYR A 52 -7.02 -20.16 2.08
C TYR A 52 -5.80 -19.23 2.02
N THR A 53 -5.52 -18.68 0.84
CA THR A 53 -4.39 -17.77 0.63
C THR A 53 -4.70 -16.72 -0.43
N ARG A 54 -4.08 -15.55 -0.28
CA ARG A 54 -4.03 -14.46 -1.25
C ARG A 54 -2.61 -14.36 -1.78
N TYR A 55 -2.37 -14.69 -3.04
CA TYR A 55 -1.04 -14.66 -3.63
C TYR A 55 -0.89 -13.50 -4.61
N GLY A 56 0.22 -12.77 -4.51
CA GLY A 56 0.53 -11.60 -5.33
C GLY A 56 0.87 -10.39 -4.46
N GLY A 57 1.08 -9.26 -5.12
CA GLY A 57 1.53 -8.02 -4.49
C GLY A 57 2.74 -7.43 -5.20
N ARG A 58 3.11 -6.22 -4.78
CA ARG A 58 4.28 -5.50 -5.28
C ARG A 58 4.85 -4.59 -4.20
N ASP A 59 6.05 -4.07 -4.45
CA ASP A 59 6.59 -2.88 -3.82
C ASP A 59 6.77 -1.76 -4.86
N SER A 60 7.39 -0.64 -4.49
CA SER A 60 7.61 0.47 -5.42
C SER A 60 8.63 0.19 -6.52
N ALA A 61 9.47 -0.84 -6.38
CA ALA A 61 10.55 -1.13 -7.33
C ALA A 61 10.04 -1.67 -8.66
N ALA A 62 9.05 -2.57 -8.64
CA ALA A 62 8.47 -3.16 -9.85
C ALA A 62 7.00 -3.54 -9.65
N VAL A 63 6.27 -3.76 -10.75
CA VAL A 63 4.86 -4.19 -10.72
C VAL A 63 4.69 -5.66 -10.36
N ASP A 64 5.76 -6.44 -10.45
CA ASP A 64 5.83 -7.88 -10.31
C ASP A 64 6.79 -8.33 -9.18
N SER A 65 7.19 -7.43 -8.28
CA SER A 65 8.19 -7.71 -7.21
C SER A 65 7.88 -8.95 -6.37
N TYR A 66 6.61 -9.31 -6.20
CA TYR A 66 6.17 -10.51 -5.48
C TYR A 66 5.30 -11.45 -6.34
N LEU A 67 5.45 -11.37 -7.67
CA LEU A 67 4.86 -12.28 -8.64
C LEU A 67 5.94 -13.22 -9.20
N ASN A 68 6.37 -14.17 -8.37
CA ASN A 68 7.34 -15.18 -8.77
C ASN A 68 6.67 -16.55 -8.96
N LEU A 69 7.20 -17.37 -9.88
CA LEU A 69 6.61 -18.66 -10.22
C LEU A 69 6.89 -19.74 -9.16
N ASP A 70 8.05 -19.71 -8.51
CA ASP A 70 8.43 -20.68 -7.48
C ASP A 70 7.61 -20.47 -6.21
N SER A 71 7.44 -19.21 -5.77
CA SER A 71 6.59 -18.91 -4.63
C SER A 71 5.10 -19.13 -4.91
N LEU A 72 4.67 -19.03 -6.18
CA LEU A 72 3.31 -19.44 -6.57
C LEU A 72 3.13 -20.96 -6.41
N GLU A 73 4.14 -21.77 -6.76
CA GLU A 73 4.09 -23.23 -6.52
C GLU A 73 4.00 -23.56 -5.03
N LEU A 74 4.71 -22.82 -4.17
CA LEU A 74 4.59 -22.95 -2.72
C LEU A 74 3.16 -22.62 -2.24
N ALA A 75 2.58 -21.53 -2.74
CA ALA A 75 1.20 -21.16 -2.41
C ALA A 75 0.19 -22.22 -2.87
N LEU A 76 0.35 -22.76 -4.09
CA LEU A 76 -0.50 -23.84 -4.63
C LEU A 76 -0.39 -25.12 -3.82
N LYS A 77 0.81 -25.52 -3.38
CA LYS A 77 0.97 -26.67 -2.48
C LYS A 77 0.25 -26.42 -1.15
N LYS A 78 0.43 -25.23 -0.57
CA LYS A 78 -0.19 -24.89 0.71
C LYS A 78 -1.71 -24.83 0.62
N GLY A 79 -2.27 -24.31 -0.48
CA GLY A 79 -3.72 -24.29 -0.70
C GLY A 79 -4.33 -25.70 -0.75
N LEU A 80 -3.65 -26.69 -1.34
CA LEU A 80 -4.11 -28.09 -1.35
C LEU A 80 -4.05 -28.70 0.05
N GLU A 81 -2.97 -28.44 0.79
CA GLU A 81 -2.84 -28.89 2.18
C GLU A 81 -3.97 -28.33 3.07
N LEU A 82 -4.24 -27.02 2.96
CA LEU A 82 -5.33 -26.37 3.70
C LEU A 82 -6.70 -26.89 3.26
N HIS A 83 -6.86 -27.22 1.97
CA HIS A 83 -8.07 -27.83 1.46
C HIS A 83 -8.31 -29.23 2.05
N ASP A 84 -7.28 -30.04 2.19
CA ASP A 84 -7.38 -31.34 2.87
C ASP A 84 -7.72 -31.19 4.35
N GLN A 85 -7.16 -30.20 5.04
CA GLN A 85 -7.52 -29.88 6.42
C GLN A 85 -8.99 -29.45 6.54
N TRP A 86 -9.49 -28.63 5.61
CA TRP A 86 -10.91 -28.24 5.56
C TRP A 86 -11.82 -29.45 5.33
N LYS A 87 -11.52 -30.35 4.38
CA LYS A 87 -12.28 -31.59 4.17
C LYS A 87 -12.35 -32.48 5.41
N GLN A 88 -11.32 -32.41 6.25
CA GLN A 88 -11.24 -33.15 7.52
C GLN A 88 -11.88 -32.40 8.71
N GLY A 89 -12.47 -31.21 8.49
CA GLY A 89 -13.05 -30.38 9.55
C GLY A 89 -12.02 -29.75 10.50
N LYS A 90 -10.73 -29.76 10.14
CA LYS A 90 -9.63 -29.23 10.98
C LYS A 90 -9.37 -27.75 10.77
N LEU A 91 -9.82 -27.20 9.64
CA LEU A 91 -9.68 -25.78 9.34
C LEU A 91 -10.90 -25.01 9.85
N LYS A 92 -10.70 -24.07 10.76
CA LYS A 92 -11.77 -23.19 11.23
C LYS A 92 -12.21 -22.25 10.09
N ALA A 93 -13.51 -22.18 9.84
CA ALA A 93 -14.07 -21.23 8.88
C ALA A 93 -13.79 -19.78 9.33
N ALA A 94 -13.31 -18.95 8.41
CA ALA A 94 -13.21 -17.52 8.62
C ALA A 94 -14.59 -16.87 8.39
N PRO A 95 -15.00 -15.86 9.19
CA PRO A 95 -16.23 -15.13 8.94
C PRO A 95 -16.21 -14.51 7.53
N ARG A 96 -17.29 -14.70 6.78
CA ARG A 96 -17.51 -14.02 5.51
C ARG A 96 -18.01 -12.59 5.80
N PRO A 97 -17.36 -11.54 5.26
CA PRO A 97 -17.89 -10.18 5.39
C PRO A 97 -19.22 -10.04 4.65
N ALA A 98 -20.03 -9.05 5.05
CA ALA A 98 -21.22 -8.69 4.28
C ALA A 98 -20.79 -8.31 2.85
N PRO A 99 -21.44 -8.88 1.81
CA PRO A 99 -21.02 -8.69 0.45
C PRO A 99 -21.14 -7.22 0.05
N LYS A 100 -20.22 -6.76 -0.80
CA LYS A 100 -20.30 -5.45 -1.47
C LYS A 100 -19.95 -5.61 -2.93
N PHE A 101 -20.62 -4.88 -3.79
CA PHE A 101 -20.47 -4.95 -5.24
C PHE A 101 -20.18 -3.59 -5.85
N PRO A 102 -19.48 -3.52 -6.99
CA PRO A 102 -19.20 -2.27 -7.70
C PRO A 102 -20.45 -1.43 -8.03
N ARG A 103 -21.58 -2.09 -8.27
CA ARG A 103 -22.86 -1.43 -8.59
C ARG A 103 -23.43 -0.58 -7.46
N GLU A 104 -22.95 -0.77 -6.24
CA GLU A 104 -23.37 0.01 -5.06
C GLU A 104 -22.66 1.38 -4.99
N TYR A 105 -21.73 1.69 -5.89
CA TYR A 105 -21.01 2.96 -5.92
C TYR A 105 -21.52 3.83 -7.08
N PRO A 106 -22.38 4.85 -6.84
CA PRO A 106 -23.05 5.59 -7.90
C PRO A 106 -22.11 6.23 -8.93
N LEU A 107 -21.01 6.82 -8.47
CA LEU A 107 -20.02 7.45 -9.35
C LEU A 107 -19.25 6.44 -10.22
N LEU A 108 -19.03 5.22 -9.70
CA LEU A 108 -18.48 4.13 -10.51
C LEU A 108 -19.50 3.69 -11.56
N VAL A 109 -20.78 3.57 -11.18
CA VAL A 109 -21.90 3.27 -12.09
C VAL A 109 -21.98 4.27 -13.24
N GLU A 110 -21.96 5.56 -12.93
CA GLU A 110 -21.98 6.63 -13.92
C GLU A 110 -20.75 6.58 -14.85
N ARG A 111 -19.57 6.28 -14.29
CA ARG A 111 -18.32 6.23 -15.06
C ARG A 111 -18.22 5.01 -15.97
N THR A 112 -18.78 3.86 -15.56
CA THR A 112 -18.61 2.58 -16.28
C THR A 112 -19.92 2.04 -16.83
N PHE A 113 -20.78 1.49 -15.97
CA PHE A 113 -21.98 0.75 -16.34
C PHE A 113 -22.93 1.56 -17.21
N ALA A 114 -23.19 2.83 -16.86
CA ALA A 114 -24.06 3.74 -17.61
C ALA A 114 -23.53 4.04 -19.03
N LYS A 115 -22.24 3.77 -19.27
CA LYS A 115 -21.55 3.96 -20.56
C LYS A 115 -21.20 2.63 -21.23
N ASN A 116 -21.76 1.50 -20.76
CA ASN A 116 -21.45 0.15 -21.22
C ASN A 116 -19.95 -0.21 -21.17
N GLN A 117 -19.22 0.32 -20.17
CA GLN A 117 -17.80 0.01 -19.95
C GLN A 117 -17.64 -1.03 -18.83
N CYS A 118 -16.59 -1.85 -18.94
CA CYS A 118 -16.23 -2.83 -17.92
C CYS A 118 -15.67 -2.14 -16.66
N VAL A 119 -15.83 -2.78 -15.49
CA VAL A 119 -15.21 -2.30 -14.25
C VAL A 119 -13.78 -2.82 -14.13
N GLU A 120 -12.81 -1.90 -14.19
CA GLU A 120 -11.39 -2.17 -13.88
C GLU A 120 -11.15 -2.07 -12.36
N CYS A 121 -10.26 -2.91 -11.83
CA CYS A 121 -10.02 -3.00 -10.38
C CYS A 121 -9.64 -1.65 -9.74
N HIS A 122 -8.71 -0.90 -10.35
CA HIS A 122 -8.25 0.37 -9.79
C HIS A 122 -9.35 1.45 -9.77
N LEU A 123 -10.34 1.38 -10.66
CA LEU A 123 -11.50 2.29 -10.63
C LEU A 123 -12.31 2.07 -9.36
N ILE A 124 -12.51 0.81 -8.94
CA ILE A 124 -13.23 0.50 -7.69
C ILE A 124 -12.54 1.19 -6.50
N GLY A 125 -11.22 1.02 -6.38
CA GLY A 125 -10.46 1.64 -5.29
C GLY A 125 -10.55 3.16 -5.30
N ASP A 126 -10.51 3.78 -6.47
CA ASP A 126 -10.62 5.24 -6.60
C ASP A 126 -12.01 5.75 -6.24
N PHE A 127 -13.07 5.15 -6.79
CA PHE A 127 -14.44 5.58 -6.50
C PHE A 127 -14.88 5.25 -5.07
N GLN A 128 -14.34 4.21 -4.44
CA GLN A 128 -14.47 4.00 -3.00
C GLN A 128 -13.89 5.17 -2.21
N ASN A 129 -12.72 5.67 -2.61
CA ASN A 129 -12.09 6.79 -1.95
C ASN A 129 -12.83 8.12 -2.21
N ILE A 130 -13.35 8.35 -3.41
CA ILE A 130 -14.19 9.51 -3.71
C ILE A 130 -15.47 9.48 -2.85
N HIS A 131 -16.14 8.32 -2.75
CA HIS A 131 -17.32 8.16 -1.90
C HIS A 131 -17.00 8.45 -0.43
N ARG A 132 -15.90 7.87 0.10
CA ARG A 132 -15.40 8.19 1.45
C ARG A 132 -15.13 9.68 1.65
N GLN A 133 -14.62 10.37 0.62
CA GLN A 133 -14.38 11.82 0.69
C GLN A 133 -15.70 12.59 0.80
N LEU A 134 -16.70 12.25 -0.02
CA LEU A 134 -18.03 12.87 0.00
C LEU A 134 -18.74 12.65 1.34
N ASP A 135 -18.59 11.46 1.92
CA ASP A 135 -19.19 11.11 3.22
C ASP A 135 -18.39 11.63 4.43
N GLY A 136 -17.22 12.26 4.20
CA GLY A 136 -16.34 12.70 5.29
C GLY A 136 -15.66 11.56 6.07
N THR A 137 -15.63 10.33 5.51
CA THR A 137 -15.05 9.12 6.14
C THR A 137 -13.65 8.76 5.61
N LEU A 138 -13.08 9.59 4.72
CA LEU A 138 -11.77 9.35 4.13
C LEU A 138 -10.63 9.56 5.15
N ASP A 139 -10.13 8.47 5.70
CA ASP A 139 -8.80 8.43 6.33
C ASP A 139 -7.71 8.38 5.25
N LYS A 140 -7.00 9.49 5.01
CA LYS A 140 -5.96 9.54 3.98
C LYS A 140 -4.75 8.66 4.30
N LYS A 141 -4.34 8.49 5.57
CA LYS A 141 -3.21 7.62 5.92
C LYS A 141 -3.51 6.16 5.56
N LYS A 142 -4.74 5.73 5.81
CA LYS A 142 -5.16 4.36 5.51
C LYS A 142 -5.48 4.16 4.03
N HIS A 143 -6.26 5.06 3.45
CA HIS A 143 -6.86 4.84 2.13
C HIS A 143 -5.96 5.24 0.95
N LEU A 144 -5.01 6.17 1.13
CA LEU A 144 -4.00 6.50 0.11
C LEU A 144 -2.73 5.65 0.25
N TRP A 145 -2.28 5.39 1.48
CA TRP A 145 -1.11 4.54 1.76
C TRP A 145 -1.53 3.14 2.18
N ARG A 146 -2.00 2.41 1.17
CA ARG A 146 -2.25 0.98 1.26
C ARG A 146 -1.00 0.16 0.99
N SER A 147 -1.00 -1.08 1.50
CA SER A 147 0.04 -2.08 1.26
C SER A 147 1.44 -1.60 1.65
N PRO A 148 1.65 -1.32 2.95
CA PRO A 148 2.93 -0.85 3.45
C PRO A 148 4.07 -1.85 3.20
N ASP A 149 5.26 -1.32 2.93
CA ASP A 149 6.42 -2.12 2.56
C ASP A 149 7.12 -2.68 3.81
N PHE A 150 7.45 -3.97 3.77
CA PHE A 150 8.17 -4.69 4.82
C PHE A 150 9.58 -4.11 5.02
N LYS A 151 10.19 -3.53 3.98
CA LYS A 151 11.49 -2.88 4.05
C LYS A 151 11.50 -1.69 5.00
N LEU A 152 10.37 -1.02 5.22
CA LEU A 152 10.27 0.11 6.16
C LEU A 152 10.49 -0.29 7.62
N ILE A 153 10.31 -1.57 7.94
CA ILE A 153 10.63 -2.15 9.26
C ILE A 153 11.83 -3.09 9.18
N GLY A 154 12.55 -3.07 8.06
CA GLY A 154 13.81 -3.78 7.87
C GLY A 154 13.66 -5.26 7.53
N ILE A 155 12.58 -5.68 6.86
CA ILE A 155 12.40 -7.06 6.40
C ILE A 155 12.53 -7.12 4.88
N THR A 156 13.49 -7.91 4.40
CA THR A 156 13.62 -8.27 2.98
C THR A 156 13.40 -9.78 2.82
N LEU A 157 12.52 -10.17 1.89
CA LEU A 157 12.19 -11.58 1.64
C LEU A 157 13.06 -12.20 0.53
N ASP A 158 13.30 -13.50 0.64
CA ASP A 158 13.76 -14.37 -0.45
C ASP A 158 12.55 -14.79 -1.28
N VAL A 159 12.17 -13.94 -2.25
CA VAL A 159 10.87 -14.03 -2.96
C VAL A 159 10.59 -15.43 -3.53
N PRO A 160 11.52 -16.12 -4.24
CA PRO A 160 11.28 -17.49 -4.71
C PRO A 160 10.93 -18.49 -3.60
N LYS A 161 11.39 -18.25 -2.36
CA LYS A 161 11.09 -19.08 -1.18
C LYS A 161 9.86 -18.60 -0.40
N GLY A 162 9.11 -17.62 -0.93
CA GLY A 162 7.90 -17.09 -0.31
C GLY A 162 8.20 -16.17 0.87
N LEU A 163 7.78 -16.57 2.07
CA LEU A 163 7.89 -15.77 3.30
C LEU A 163 9.19 -16.00 4.08
N VAL A 164 10.23 -16.54 3.42
CA VAL A 164 11.56 -16.68 4.03
C VAL A 164 12.26 -15.33 4.04
N VAL A 165 12.78 -14.93 5.19
CA VAL A 165 13.56 -13.71 5.38
C VAL A 165 14.92 -13.91 4.73
N LYS A 166 15.24 -13.10 3.73
CA LYS A 166 16.59 -13.02 3.14
C LYS A 166 17.51 -12.19 4.02
N GLU A 167 17.00 -11.07 4.51
CA GLU A 167 17.76 -10.11 5.30
C GLU A 167 16.83 -9.41 6.29
N ALA A 168 17.33 -9.20 7.51
CA ALA A 168 16.69 -8.42 8.54
C ALA A 168 17.63 -7.27 8.96
N THR A 169 17.10 -6.05 9.01
CA THR A 169 17.79 -4.84 9.46
C THR A 169 16.87 -4.02 10.38
N GLY A 170 17.41 -2.95 10.99
CA GLY A 170 16.62 -1.98 11.76
C GLY A 170 15.66 -2.63 12.78
N PRO A 171 14.39 -2.19 12.84
CA PRO A 171 13.44 -2.67 13.85
C PRO A 171 13.23 -4.19 13.86
N ALA A 172 13.23 -4.85 12.70
CA ALA A 172 13.08 -6.31 12.62
C ALA A 172 14.30 -7.04 13.19
N ALA A 173 15.52 -6.58 12.86
CA ALA A 173 16.74 -7.15 13.42
C ALA A 173 16.85 -6.90 14.93
N GLU A 174 16.49 -5.69 15.40
CA GLU A 174 16.43 -5.34 16.82
C GLU A 174 15.45 -6.24 17.60
N ALA A 175 14.33 -6.62 16.97
CA ALA A 175 13.38 -7.59 17.52
C ALA A 175 13.87 -9.05 17.48
N GLY A 176 15.07 -9.29 16.93
CA GLY A 176 15.70 -10.61 16.86
C GLY A 176 15.33 -11.46 15.65
N MET A 177 14.75 -10.86 14.60
CA MET A 177 14.53 -11.54 13.31
C MET A 177 15.87 -11.84 12.64
N LEU A 178 16.00 -13.03 12.04
CA LEU A 178 17.23 -13.49 11.39
C LEU A 178 16.97 -13.92 9.95
N PRO A 179 17.98 -13.81 9.05
CA PRO A 179 17.96 -14.51 7.77
C PRO A 179 17.64 -16.00 7.94
N GLY A 180 16.78 -16.52 7.08
CA GLY A 180 16.31 -17.91 7.11
C GLY A 180 15.04 -18.13 7.95
N ASP A 181 14.61 -17.17 8.76
CA ASP A 181 13.29 -17.21 9.41
C ASP A 181 12.18 -17.30 8.36
N THR A 182 11.17 -18.14 8.58
CA THR A 182 9.97 -18.15 7.73
C THR A 182 8.80 -17.53 8.47
N ILE A 183 8.22 -16.45 7.93
CA ILE A 183 7.07 -15.79 8.56
C ILE A 183 5.82 -16.70 8.45
N ARG A 184 5.14 -16.93 9.57
CA ARG A 184 3.96 -17.80 9.70
C ARG A 184 2.72 -17.08 10.22
N ALA A 185 2.90 -15.99 10.97
CA ALA A 185 1.77 -15.16 11.39
C ALA A 185 2.17 -13.68 11.45
N TRP A 186 1.19 -12.81 11.15
CA TRP A 186 1.31 -11.37 11.25
C TRP A 186 0.17 -10.82 12.11
N ASN A 187 0.52 -10.29 13.27
CA ASN A 187 -0.41 -9.78 14.28
C ASN A 187 -1.55 -10.76 14.62
N GLY A 188 -1.20 -12.03 14.83
CA GLY A 188 -2.15 -13.10 15.15
C GLY A 188 -2.85 -13.72 13.93
N ALA A 189 -2.83 -13.08 12.76
CA ALA A 189 -3.33 -13.69 11.53
C ALA A 189 -2.30 -14.67 10.96
N THR A 190 -2.70 -15.92 10.72
CA THR A 190 -1.85 -16.90 10.01
C THR A 190 -1.66 -16.46 8.56
N VAL A 191 -0.42 -16.52 8.07
CA VAL A 191 -0.06 -16.07 6.72
C VAL A 191 0.81 -17.11 6.03
N TRP A 192 0.60 -17.29 4.72
CA TRP A 192 1.33 -18.30 3.93
C TRP A 192 2.06 -17.70 2.74
N THR A 193 1.62 -16.53 2.29
CA THR A 193 2.16 -15.82 1.14
C THR A 193 2.49 -14.38 1.51
N PHE A 194 3.25 -13.71 0.65
CA PHE A 194 3.44 -12.27 0.75
C PHE A 194 2.10 -11.51 0.77
N GLY A 195 1.15 -11.88 -0.09
CA GLY A 195 -0.15 -11.21 -0.17
C GLY A 195 -0.97 -11.32 1.12
N ASP A 196 -0.92 -12.47 1.81
CA ASP A 196 -1.56 -12.64 3.12
C ASP A 196 -0.91 -11.74 4.17
N ALA A 197 0.42 -11.75 4.23
CA ALA A 197 1.19 -10.96 5.18
C ALA A 197 1.04 -9.45 4.94
N GLN A 198 1.07 -9.01 3.68
CA GLN A 198 0.86 -7.61 3.32
C GLN A 198 -0.57 -7.17 3.65
N TYR A 199 -1.58 -8.01 3.40
CA TYR A 199 -2.96 -7.72 3.78
C TYR A 199 -3.09 -7.57 5.31
N ALA A 200 -2.54 -8.50 6.08
CA ALA A 200 -2.55 -8.42 7.55
C ALA A 200 -1.80 -7.18 8.07
N TYR A 201 -0.70 -6.80 7.42
CA TYR A 201 0.05 -5.59 7.76
C TYR A 201 -0.73 -4.31 7.44
N ASP A 202 -1.41 -4.27 6.28
CA ASP A 202 -2.25 -3.14 5.85
C ASP A 202 -3.43 -2.89 6.81
N MET A 203 -3.88 -3.91 7.53
CA MET A 203 -5.01 -3.82 8.47
C MET A 203 -4.64 -3.25 9.85
N LEU A 204 -3.34 -3.05 10.16
CA LEU A 204 -2.96 -2.43 11.42
C LEU A 204 -3.41 -0.97 11.50
N ASP A 205 -3.76 -0.54 12.72
CA ASP A 205 -3.96 0.89 13.03
C ASP A 205 -2.70 1.66 12.62
N ARG A 206 -2.86 2.76 11.88
CA ARG A 206 -1.74 3.58 11.39
C ARG A 206 -0.93 4.23 12.51
N ASN A 207 -1.45 4.27 13.73
CA ASN A 207 -0.77 4.73 14.94
C ASN A 207 -0.16 3.59 15.77
N ALA A 208 -0.26 2.33 15.32
CA ALA A 208 0.36 1.20 15.99
C ALA A 208 1.87 1.42 16.15
N ARG A 209 2.36 1.12 17.36
CA ARG A 209 3.78 1.31 17.75
C ARG A 209 4.60 0.04 17.68
N GLN A 210 3.94 -1.10 17.50
CA GLN A 210 4.59 -2.40 17.38
C GLN A 210 3.69 -3.38 16.62
N VAL A 211 4.29 -4.44 16.12
CA VAL A 211 3.59 -5.57 15.51
C VAL A 211 4.20 -6.89 15.99
N LYS A 212 3.34 -7.87 16.28
CA LYS A 212 3.78 -9.23 16.60
C LYS A 212 3.91 -10.05 15.31
N VAL A 213 5.07 -10.64 15.06
CA VAL A 213 5.33 -11.50 13.92
C VAL A 213 5.79 -12.86 14.42
N ARG A 214 5.07 -13.93 14.04
CA ARG A 214 5.49 -15.30 14.35
C ARG A 214 6.33 -15.83 13.20
N VAL A 215 7.51 -16.32 13.53
CA VAL A 215 8.44 -16.94 12.59
C VAL A 215 8.70 -18.39 12.98
N GLU A 216 8.99 -19.21 11.99
CA GLU A 216 9.56 -20.53 12.16
C GLU A 216 11.08 -20.44 11.96
N ARG A 217 11.86 -20.89 12.96
CA ARG A 217 13.32 -20.93 12.95
C ARG A 217 13.80 -22.30 13.37
N ALA A 218 14.48 -23.01 12.46
CA ALA A 218 14.98 -24.37 12.71
C ALA A 218 13.90 -25.32 13.26
N GLY A 219 12.68 -25.23 12.71
CA GLY A 219 11.53 -26.07 13.09
C GLY A 219 10.81 -25.65 14.38
N ALA A 220 11.26 -24.60 15.07
CA ALA A 220 10.59 -24.05 16.24
C ALA A 220 9.90 -22.72 15.92
N GLU A 221 8.71 -22.49 16.47
CA GLU A 221 8.04 -21.20 16.38
C GLU A 221 8.60 -20.19 17.39
N LYS A 222 8.77 -18.94 16.95
CA LYS A 222 9.15 -17.80 17.78
C LYS A 222 8.22 -16.63 17.49
N GLU A 223 7.73 -15.96 18.51
CA GLU A 223 6.99 -14.69 18.38
C GLU A 223 7.95 -13.53 18.61
N LEU A 224 8.07 -12.64 17.62
CA LEU A 224 8.89 -11.44 17.66
C LEU A 224 7.98 -10.22 17.78
N THR A 225 8.35 -9.24 18.60
CA THR A 225 7.64 -7.96 18.69
C THR A 225 8.50 -6.88 18.03
N ILE A 226 8.11 -6.47 16.82
CA ILE A 226 8.83 -5.49 16.01
C ILE A 226 8.28 -4.10 16.31
N ALA A 227 9.16 -3.16 16.68
CA ALA A 227 8.78 -1.76 16.85
C ALA A 227 8.40 -1.14 15.50
N LEU A 228 7.32 -0.37 15.48
CA LEU A 228 6.85 0.34 14.28
C LEU A 228 7.21 1.83 14.38
N PRO A 229 8.03 2.37 13.46
CA PRO A 229 8.28 3.80 13.41
C PRO A 229 6.99 4.57 13.07
N ILE A 230 6.89 5.86 13.46
CA ILE A 230 5.67 6.70 13.31
C ILE A 230 5.06 6.66 11.89
N ARG A 231 5.90 6.48 10.87
CA ARG A 231 5.52 6.46 9.45
C ARG A 231 5.84 5.12 8.80
N TRP A 232 5.74 4.02 9.54
CA TRP A 232 5.92 2.64 9.03
C TRP A 232 5.06 2.33 7.80
N TRP A 233 3.95 3.06 7.64
CA TRP A 233 3.00 2.92 6.54
C TRP A 233 3.36 3.72 5.28
N LEU A 234 4.31 4.65 5.37
CA LEU A 234 4.62 5.60 4.31
C LEU A 234 5.51 4.98 3.23
N THR A 235 4.91 4.15 2.38
CA THR A 235 5.54 3.61 1.18
C THR A 235 5.38 4.55 -0.03
N ASP A 236 6.19 4.35 -1.07
CA ASP A 236 6.06 5.10 -2.32
C ASP A 236 4.82 4.63 -3.09
N VAL A 237 3.87 5.55 -3.20
CA VAL A 237 2.57 5.36 -3.86
C VAL A 237 2.41 6.26 -5.09
N ARG A 238 3.47 6.88 -5.61
CA ARG A 238 3.39 7.84 -6.75
C ARG A 238 2.88 7.22 -8.04
N TRP A 239 3.04 5.91 -8.19
CA TRP A 239 2.49 5.13 -9.30
C TRP A 239 0.97 4.97 -9.23
N ARG A 240 0.35 5.22 -8.07
CA ARG A 240 -1.10 5.21 -7.90
C ARG A 240 -1.68 6.49 -8.47
N GLN A 241 -2.71 6.31 -9.28
CA GLN A 241 -3.59 7.40 -9.67
C GLN A 241 -4.76 7.37 -8.70
N SER A 242 -4.91 8.38 -7.84
CA SER A 242 -6.11 8.50 -7.01
C SER A 242 -6.63 9.92 -7.10
N SER A 243 -7.91 10.04 -7.39
CA SER A 243 -8.63 11.30 -7.54
C SER A 243 -8.65 12.10 -6.25
N VAL A 244 -8.57 11.45 -5.08
CA VAL A 244 -8.58 12.14 -3.77
C VAL A 244 -7.20 12.58 -3.27
N ASP A 245 -6.12 12.21 -3.99
CA ASP A 245 -4.74 12.62 -3.70
C ASP A 245 -4.48 14.01 -4.31
N PRO A 246 -4.23 15.07 -3.51
CA PRO A 246 -3.99 16.40 -4.03
C PRO A 246 -2.65 16.47 -4.76
N ARG A 247 -2.67 16.67 -6.08
CA ARG A 247 -1.45 16.77 -6.86
C ARG A 247 -0.76 18.11 -6.65
N VAL A 248 0.47 18.04 -6.14
CA VAL A 248 1.31 19.22 -5.88
C VAL A 248 2.37 19.46 -6.96
N TYR A 249 2.74 18.44 -7.75
CA TYR A 249 3.72 18.51 -8.84
C TYR A 249 5.14 18.93 -8.46
N PHE A 250 5.53 18.74 -7.21
CA PHE A 250 6.92 18.75 -6.76
C PHE A 250 7.17 17.55 -5.83
N ASP A 251 8.43 17.17 -5.65
CA ASP A 251 8.86 16.24 -4.60
C ASP A 251 9.86 16.97 -3.70
N ASP A 252 9.87 16.65 -2.40
CA ASP A 252 10.77 17.25 -1.42
C ASP A 252 11.54 16.20 -0.58
N ARG A 253 12.43 16.68 0.30
CA ARG A 253 12.99 15.88 1.41
C ARG A 253 12.82 16.62 2.71
N PRO A 254 12.68 15.92 3.84
CA PRO A 254 12.88 16.54 5.14
C PRO A 254 14.26 17.22 5.20
N LEU A 255 14.32 18.35 5.88
CA LEU A 255 15.60 18.87 6.37
C LEU A 255 16.07 18.03 7.56
N THR A 256 17.38 17.86 7.67
CA THR A 256 18.01 17.33 8.89
C THR A 256 17.94 18.36 10.03
N ASP A 257 18.19 17.93 11.26
CA ASP A 257 18.24 18.84 12.41
C ASP A 257 19.33 19.91 12.25
N ASP A 258 20.45 19.56 11.61
CA ASP A 258 21.56 20.49 11.33
C ASP A 258 21.16 21.55 10.31
N GLU A 259 20.50 21.14 9.22
CA GLU A 259 19.98 22.07 8.20
C GLU A 259 18.93 23.00 8.80
N LYS A 260 18.03 22.47 9.64
CA LYS A 260 17.05 23.30 10.35
C LYS A 260 17.74 24.33 11.24
N ARG A 261 18.75 23.93 12.02
CA ARG A 261 19.54 24.84 12.86
C ARG A 261 20.23 25.93 12.05
N GLN A 262 20.84 25.60 10.91
CA GLN A 262 21.50 26.57 10.02
C GLN A 262 20.54 27.64 9.50
N HIS A 263 19.26 27.30 9.33
CA HIS A 263 18.22 28.22 8.87
C HIS A 263 17.37 28.84 9.99
N GLY A 264 17.71 28.57 11.26
CA GLY A 264 16.93 29.05 12.41
C GLY A 264 15.50 28.49 12.45
N LEU A 265 15.31 27.25 11.99
CA LEU A 265 14.02 26.56 11.92
C LEU A 265 13.84 25.61 13.12
N PRO A 266 12.60 25.40 13.58
CA PRO A 266 12.33 24.52 14.71
C PRO A 266 12.64 23.04 14.36
N PRO A 267 13.27 22.28 15.27
CA PRO A 267 13.66 20.90 15.01
C PRO A 267 12.45 19.99 14.74
N GLU A 268 11.36 20.18 15.47
CA GLU A 268 10.09 19.44 15.30
C GLU A 268 9.25 19.89 14.09
N GLY A 269 9.67 20.91 13.33
CA GLY A 269 8.96 21.34 12.11
C GLY A 269 9.12 20.35 10.95
N PHE A 270 8.13 20.30 10.05
CA PHE A 270 8.20 19.46 8.85
C PHE A 270 8.97 20.10 7.67
N ALA A 271 9.72 21.18 7.92
CA ALA A 271 10.41 21.93 6.89
C ALA A 271 11.17 21.00 5.92
N SER A 272 10.94 21.20 4.63
CA SER A 272 11.43 20.31 3.57
C SER A 272 11.99 21.07 2.38
N MET A 273 13.03 20.51 1.76
CA MET A 273 13.69 21.11 0.60
C MET A 273 13.16 20.47 -0.69
N VAL A 274 12.72 21.32 -1.62
CA VAL A 274 12.25 20.93 -2.95
C VAL A 274 13.40 20.31 -3.73
N ARG A 275 13.23 19.04 -4.13
CA ARG A 275 14.22 18.30 -4.91
C ARG A 275 13.90 18.30 -6.40
N ARG A 276 12.61 18.34 -6.74
CA ARG A 276 12.15 18.26 -8.12
C ARG A 276 10.86 19.04 -8.27
N VAL A 277 10.74 19.74 -9.40
CA VAL A 277 9.48 20.35 -9.85
C VAL A 277 9.13 19.73 -11.20
N ALA A 278 7.93 19.17 -11.32
CA ALA A 278 7.48 18.55 -12.56
C ALA A 278 7.08 19.60 -13.60
N ASP A 279 7.27 19.31 -14.88
CA ASP A 279 6.88 20.24 -15.97
C ASP A 279 5.38 20.56 -15.96
N MET A 280 4.56 19.62 -15.49
CA MET A 280 3.13 19.83 -15.27
C MET A 280 2.83 21.00 -14.32
N ALA A 281 3.70 21.29 -13.35
CA ALA A 281 3.52 22.44 -12.47
C ALA A 281 3.54 23.76 -13.25
N LYS A 282 4.47 23.86 -14.21
CA LYS A 282 4.62 25.03 -15.10
C LYS A 282 3.47 25.11 -16.09
N LEU A 283 3.14 23.99 -16.74
CA LEU A 283 2.07 23.93 -17.74
C LEU A 283 0.71 24.32 -17.14
N MET A 284 0.42 23.84 -15.93
CA MET A 284 -0.85 24.09 -15.25
C MET A 284 -0.80 25.31 -14.33
N LYS A 285 0.35 25.99 -14.23
CA LYS A 285 0.60 27.15 -13.36
C LYS A 285 0.16 26.91 -11.92
N THR A 286 0.55 25.76 -11.35
CA THR A 286 0.13 25.37 -9.99
C THR A 286 0.88 26.13 -8.90
N HIS A 287 2.16 26.46 -9.12
CA HIS A 287 3.01 27.20 -8.20
C HIS A 287 4.30 27.67 -8.90
N GLU A 288 5.10 28.48 -8.22
CA GLU A 288 6.39 29.00 -8.70
C GLU A 288 7.61 28.50 -7.88
N LEU A 289 7.45 27.38 -7.16
CA LEU A 289 8.57 26.71 -6.49
C LEU A 289 9.71 26.39 -7.48
N ALA A 290 10.93 26.46 -6.96
CA ALA A 290 12.16 26.08 -7.63
C ALA A 290 12.88 24.99 -6.84
N VAL A 291 13.74 24.21 -7.53
CA VAL A 291 14.62 23.25 -6.85
C VAL A 291 15.55 23.99 -5.90
N GLY A 292 15.68 23.50 -4.66
CA GLY A 292 16.45 24.14 -3.60
C GLY A 292 15.65 25.06 -2.69
N ASP A 293 14.40 25.40 -3.04
CA ASP A 293 13.49 26.07 -2.11
C ASP A 293 13.27 25.22 -0.86
N ILE A 294 13.23 25.86 0.31
CA ILE A 294 12.85 25.21 1.57
C ILE A 294 11.45 25.66 1.94
N ILE A 295 10.48 24.77 1.91
CA ILE A 295 9.12 25.02 2.37
C ILE A 295 9.11 24.86 3.88
N VAL A 296 8.76 25.91 4.61
CA VAL A 296 8.80 25.93 6.08
C VAL A 296 7.42 25.80 6.71
N ALA A 297 6.37 26.25 6.02
CA ALA A 297 5.00 26.11 6.46
C ALA A 297 4.02 26.06 5.28
N VAL A 298 2.83 25.50 5.52
CA VAL A 298 1.71 25.44 4.57
C VAL A 298 0.47 26.00 5.26
N ASN A 299 -0.05 27.12 4.77
CA ASN A 299 -1.11 27.92 5.39
C ASN A 299 -0.78 28.26 6.86
N GLY A 300 0.47 28.66 7.13
CA GLY A 300 0.95 28.98 8.47
C GLY A 300 1.14 27.80 9.42
N VAL A 301 0.94 26.56 8.97
CA VAL A 301 1.21 25.34 9.76
C VAL A 301 2.59 24.81 9.40
N ASP A 302 3.44 24.58 10.40
CA ASP A 302 4.83 24.13 10.26
C ASP A 302 5.10 22.78 10.94
N ARG A 303 4.14 22.25 11.70
CA ARG A 303 4.27 21.02 12.51
C ARG A 303 3.03 20.14 12.37
N ASP A 304 3.25 18.83 12.31
CA ASP A 304 2.20 17.81 12.35
C ASP A 304 2.82 16.47 12.81
N PRO A 305 2.20 15.72 13.74
CA PRO A 305 2.79 14.52 14.33
C PRO A 305 3.07 13.40 13.32
N ASP A 306 2.39 13.39 12.18
CA ASP A 306 2.48 12.32 11.18
C ASP A 306 3.38 12.68 10.00
N VAL A 307 3.87 13.91 9.96
CA VAL A 307 4.47 14.50 8.77
C VAL A 307 5.92 14.86 9.03
N HIS A 308 6.72 14.77 7.97
CA HIS A 308 8.12 15.19 7.98
C HIS A 308 8.49 16.00 6.72
N THR A 309 7.52 16.27 5.84
CA THR A 309 7.69 17.13 4.66
C THR A 309 6.44 17.93 4.35
N ALA A 310 6.58 19.09 3.71
CA ALA A 310 5.46 19.87 3.22
C ALA A 310 4.60 19.11 2.20
N GLU A 311 5.21 18.35 1.28
CA GLU A 311 4.47 17.49 0.33
C GLU A 311 3.52 16.54 1.08
N LEU A 312 4.02 15.83 2.08
CA LEU A 312 3.22 14.88 2.85
C LEU A 312 2.13 15.58 3.67
N TYR A 313 2.41 16.78 4.23
CA TYR A 313 1.39 17.58 4.91
C TYR A 313 0.23 17.89 3.97
N ILE A 314 0.53 18.38 2.77
CA ILE A 314 -0.50 18.72 1.78
C ILE A 314 -1.32 17.46 1.43
N ARG A 315 -0.65 16.34 1.17
CA ARG A 315 -1.33 15.09 0.80
C ARG A 315 -2.22 14.51 1.90
N LEU A 316 -1.84 14.67 3.17
CA LEU A 316 -2.65 14.18 4.29
C LEU A 316 -3.74 15.15 4.74
N ARG A 317 -3.52 16.47 4.64
CA ARG A 317 -4.36 17.48 5.31
C ARG A 317 -5.13 18.40 4.38
N LYS A 318 -4.79 18.41 3.08
CA LYS A 318 -5.44 19.28 2.08
C LYS A 318 -6.18 18.44 1.05
N ASN A 319 -7.10 19.06 0.33
CA ASN A 319 -7.89 18.41 -0.70
C ASN A 319 -7.40 18.79 -2.11
N PRO A 320 -7.68 17.95 -3.11
CA PRO A 320 -7.50 18.32 -4.50
C PRO A 320 -8.34 19.56 -4.84
N GLY A 321 -7.75 20.54 -5.53
CA GLY A 321 -8.41 21.79 -5.90
C GLY A 321 -8.17 22.94 -4.92
N ASP A 322 -7.62 22.68 -3.73
CA ASP A 322 -7.31 23.71 -2.74
C ASP A 322 -6.30 24.73 -3.28
N THR A 323 -6.47 26.00 -2.89
CA THR A 323 -5.44 27.02 -2.97
C THR A 323 -4.81 27.20 -1.60
N LEU A 324 -3.49 27.17 -1.56
CA LEU A 324 -2.64 27.17 -0.38
C LEU A 324 -1.63 28.32 -0.48
N GLU A 325 -1.15 28.76 0.66
CA GLU A 325 0.00 29.65 0.79
C GLU A 325 1.16 28.85 1.37
N LEU A 326 2.31 28.89 0.70
CA LEU A 326 3.55 28.29 1.17
C LEU A 326 4.45 29.39 1.72
N ASP A 327 4.94 29.21 2.94
CA ASP A 327 6.08 29.98 3.44
C ASP A 327 7.35 29.28 2.96
N VAL A 328 8.20 30.01 2.23
CA VAL A 328 9.37 29.45 1.55
C VAL A 328 10.61 30.25 1.88
N LEU A 329 11.73 29.57 2.13
CA LEU A 329 13.06 30.17 2.11
C LEU A 329 13.72 29.90 0.76
N ARG A 330 14.09 30.99 0.07
CA ARG A 330 14.84 30.95 -1.19
C ARG A 330 16.05 31.87 -1.04
N ASN A 331 17.26 31.33 -1.16
CA ASN A 331 18.51 32.07 -0.99
C ASN A 331 18.56 32.90 0.32
N GLY A 332 18.03 32.34 1.41
CA GLY A 332 17.97 33.00 2.72
C GLY A 332 16.82 34.02 2.89
N GLN A 333 16.08 34.35 1.84
CA GLN A 333 14.94 35.26 1.90
C GLN A 333 13.64 34.49 2.12
N ARG A 334 12.76 35.02 2.99
CA ARG A 334 11.40 34.49 3.20
C ARG A 334 10.47 35.03 2.12
N LEU A 335 9.76 34.13 1.46
CA LEU A 335 8.77 34.41 0.43
C LEU A 335 7.46 33.71 0.80
N LYS A 336 6.35 34.28 0.36
CA LYS A 336 5.05 33.62 0.36
C LYS A 336 4.69 33.28 -1.07
N LEU A 337 4.49 32.01 -1.36
CA LEU A 337 4.17 31.53 -2.71
C LEU A 337 2.80 30.86 -2.71
N PRO A 338 1.90 31.20 -3.64
CA PRO A 338 0.66 30.47 -3.79
C PRO A 338 0.93 29.08 -4.38
N LEU A 339 0.16 28.09 -3.94
CA LEU A 339 0.10 26.77 -4.54
C LEU A 339 -1.35 26.35 -4.74
N ARG A 340 -1.69 25.87 -5.94
CA ARG A 340 -2.96 25.21 -6.21
C ARG A 340 -2.74 23.71 -6.37
N THR A 341 -3.41 22.91 -5.55
CA THR A 341 -3.43 21.46 -5.74
C THR A 341 -4.39 21.10 -6.87
N LEU A 342 -4.08 20.07 -7.66
CA LEU A 342 -4.98 19.60 -8.71
C LEU A 342 -5.57 18.24 -8.37
N GLN A 343 -6.81 18.04 -8.82
CA GLN A 343 -7.43 16.74 -8.91
C GLN A 343 -7.00 16.06 -10.21
N MET A 344 -6.50 14.83 -10.10
CA MET A 344 -6.41 13.97 -11.27
C MET A 344 -7.77 13.36 -11.53
N SER A 345 -8.31 13.61 -12.72
CA SER A 345 -9.35 12.75 -13.27
C SER A 345 -8.66 11.57 -13.95
N PHE A 346 -9.07 10.35 -13.63
CA PHE A 346 -8.62 9.15 -14.33
C PHE A 346 -8.98 9.25 -15.82
N ARG A 347 -7.97 9.58 -16.63
CA ARG A 347 -8.02 9.43 -18.09
C ARG A 347 -7.62 8.01 -18.44
N LYS A 348 -8.59 7.25 -18.95
CA LYS A 348 -8.42 6.71 -20.29
C LYS A 348 -9.13 7.67 -21.22
#